data_AF-A0A0E3PY60-F1
#
_entry.id   AF-A0A0E3PY60-F1
#
_cell.length_a   1.000
_cell.length_b   1.000
_cell.length_c   1.000
_cell.angle_alpha   90.00
_cell.angle_beta   90.00
_cell.angle_gamma   90.00
#
_symmetry.space_group_name_H-M   'P 1'
#
loop_
_entity.id
_entity.type
_entity.pdbx_description
1 polymer ?
#
loop_
_entity_poly.entity_id
_entity_poly.type
_entity_poly.pdbx_seq_one_letter_code
_entity_poly.pdbx_strand_id
1 'polypeptide(L)'
;MKKPTSSKDISLKESEMLLLRGSAGIVAIVKAGPNGQFFLETEKEEIVLGLEPHDLIVASSFSVGEKTEKGLKCVLFMIREIRSPLIVLPKNHPASPRLPIVVSAGKKTVLRCNITPGTHPNQDVLCGANDFNNLEITGTTEGVHIENMPQCEVLKINFDI
;
A
#
# COMPACT_ATOMS: atom_id res chain seq x y z
N MET A 1 -4.30 -23.66 -18.85
CA MET A 1 -5.57 -23.30 -18.16
C MET A 1 -5.27 -22.17 -17.19
N LYS A 2 -5.76 -20.94 -17.44
CA LYS A 2 -5.67 -19.84 -16.47
C LYS A 2 -6.64 -20.16 -15.34
N LYS A 3 -6.17 -20.23 -14.09
CA LYS A 3 -7.04 -20.30 -12.90
C LYS A 3 -7.99 -19.09 -12.95
N PRO A 4 -9.27 -19.23 -12.53
CA PRO A 4 -10.15 -18.09 -12.41
C PRO A 4 -9.52 -17.11 -11.42
N THR A 5 -9.17 -15.93 -11.90
CA THR A 5 -8.65 -14.83 -11.09
C THR A 5 -9.84 -14.28 -10.30
N SER A 6 -9.85 -14.53 -8.99
CA SER A 6 -10.88 -14.00 -8.09
C SER A 6 -10.83 -12.47 -8.12
N SER A 7 -11.87 -11.84 -8.63
CA SER A 7 -12.08 -10.39 -8.59
C SER A 7 -13.08 -10.05 -7.49
N LYS A 8 -12.85 -8.95 -6.76
CA LYS A 8 -13.74 -8.50 -5.69
C LYS A 8 -13.73 -6.98 -5.57
N ASP A 9 -14.92 -6.40 -5.55
CA ASP A 9 -15.12 -5.00 -5.18
C ASP A 9 -15.41 -4.90 -3.68
N ILE A 10 -14.74 -3.96 -3.01
CA ILE A 10 -14.90 -3.69 -1.58
C ILE A 10 -15.14 -2.19 -1.42
N SER A 11 -16.25 -1.82 -0.79
CA SER A 11 -16.52 -0.41 -0.46
C SER A 11 -15.54 0.09 0.59
N LEU A 12 -14.96 1.27 0.35
CA LEU A 12 -13.99 1.89 1.23
C LEU A 12 -14.21 3.39 1.29
N LYS A 13 -14.59 3.88 2.46
CA LYS A 13 -14.76 5.32 2.73
C LYS A 13 -13.43 5.98 3.06
N GLU A 14 -13.37 7.30 2.96
CA GLU A 14 -12.17 8.09 3.29
C GLU A 14 -11.75 8.03 4.78
N SER A 15 -12.68 7.75 5.69
CA SER A 15 -12.41 7.55 7.13
C SER A 15 -12.14 6.09 7.49
N GLU A 16 -12.08 5.20 6.50
CA GLU A 16 -11.84 3.78 6.67
C GLU A 16 -10.47 3.39 6.12
N MET A 17 -9.85 2.40 6.76
CA MET A 17 -8.70 1.67 6.25
C MET A 17 -9.09 0.21 6.06
N LEU A 18 -8.75 -0.34 4.90
CA LEU A 18 -8.91 -1.76 4.61
C LEU A 18 -7.61 -2.49 4.95
N LEU A 19 -7.73 -3.57 5.71
CA LEU A 19 -6.65 -4.49 6.05
C LEU A 19 -6.90 -5.83 5.37
N LEU A 20 -5.90 -6.30 4.64
CA LEU A 20 -5.81 -7.67 4.14
C LEU A 20 -4.75 -8.39 4.98
N ARG A 21 -5.18 -9.31 5.84
CA ARG A 21 -4.31 -10.04 6.76
C ARG A 21 -3.99 -11.42 6.20
N GLY A 22 -2.75 -11.59 5.76
CA GLY A 22 -2.19 -12.86 5.34
C GLY A 22 -1.59 -13.62 6.53
N SER A 23 -1.00 -14.77 6.23
CA SER A 23 -0.25 -15.58 7.21
C SER A 23 1.13 -15.00 7.52
N ALA A 24 1.74 -14.31 6.55
CA ALA A 24 3.11 -13.80 6.64
C ALA A 24 3.24 -12.27 6.46
N GLY A 25 2.13 -11.56 6.31
CA GLY A 25 2.14 -10.10 6.13
C GLY A 25 0.76 -9.48 6.17
N ILE A 26 0.71 -8.15 6.16
CA ILE A 26 -0.52 -7.38 6.11
C ILE A 26 -0.40 -6.33 5.01
N VAL A 27 -1.47 -6.13 4.25
CA VAL A 27 -1.61 -5.01 3.31
C VAL A 27 -2.68 -4.07 3.86
N ALA A 28 -2.31 -2.81 4.03
CA ALA A 28 -3.20 -1.73 4.48
C ALA A 28 -3.46 -0.77 3.33
N ILE A 29 -4.71 -0.37 3.14
CA ILE A 29 -5.16 0.42 2.01
C ILE A 29 -6.06 1.55 2.51
N VAL A 30 -5.75 2.77 2.09
CA VAL A 30 -6.59 3.97 2.31
C VAL A 30 -6.79 4.72 1.01
N LYS A 31 -7.87 5.50 0.93
CA LYS A 31 -8.06 6.49 -0.15
C LYS A 31 -7.07 7.63 0.04
N ALA A 32 -6.55 8.19 -1.05
CA ALA A 32 -5.75 9.41 -1.02
C ALA A 32 -6.55 10.57 -0.39
N GLY A 33 -7.86 10.64 -0.68
CA GLY A 33 -8.76 11.66 -0.12
C GLY A 33 -8.58 13.02 -0.80
N PRO A 34 -9.09 14.11 -0.20
CA PRO A 34 -9.18 15.40 -0.88
C PRO A 34 -7.83 16.08 -1.12
N ASN A 35 -6.79 15.64 -0.42
CA ASN A 35 -5.43 16.15 -0.58
C ASN A 35 -4.80 15.52 -1.82
N GLY A 36 -4.81 16.25 -2.94
CA GLY A 36 -4.31 15.72 -4.21
C GLY A 36 -2.79 15.81 -4.42
N GLN A 37 -2.01 16.31 -3.45
CA GLN A 37 -0.56 16.49 -3.60
C GLN A 37 0.21 15.80 -2.48
N PHE A 38 1.06 14.85 -2.87
CA PHE A 38 1.99 14.13 -2.01
C PHE A 38 3.43 14.36 -2.46
N PHE A 39 4.39 14.10 -1.58
CA PHE A 39 5.80 14.32 -1.86
C PHE A 39 6.53 12.98 -1.84
N LEU A 40 7.28 12.70 -2.90
CA LEU A 40 8.14 11.53 -3.01
C LEU A 40 9.59 12.01 -2.94
N GLU A 41 10.24 11.73 -1.81
CA GLU A 41 11.64 12.07 -1.59
C GLU A 41 12.53 10.96 -2.14
N THR A 42 13.44 11.33 -3.03
CA THR A 42 14.46 10.43 -3.59
C THR A 42 15.86 10.93 -3.22
N GLU A 43 16.90 10.15 -3.51
CA GLU A 43 18.29 10.59 -3.30
C GLU A 43 18.65 11.87 -4.09
N LYS A 44 17.96 12.15 -5.20
CA LYS A 44 18.34 13.23 -6.14
C LYS A 44 17.46 14.47 -6.02
N GLU A 45 16.18 14.26 -5.81
CA GLU A 45 15.17 15.31 -5.85
C GLU A 45 13.89 14.87 -5.13
N GLU A 46 13.08 15.87 -4.77
CA GLU A 46 11.70 15.68 -4.33
C GLU A 46 10.76 15.76 -5.54
N ILE A 47 9.87 14.78 -5.68
CA ILE A 47 8.88 14.72 -6.76
C ILE A 47 7.49 14.94 -6.17
N VAL A 48 6.74 15.88 -6.74
CA VAL A 48 5.33 16.09 -6.36
C VAL A 48 4.45 15.07 -7.09
N LEU A 49 3.73 14.24 -6.33
CA LEU A 49 2.76 13.27 -6.81
C LEU A 49 1.36 13.87 -6.76
N GLY A 50 0.74 14.05 -7.93
CA GLY A 50 -0.66 14.40 -8.08
C GLY A 50 -1.54 13.16 -7.99
N LEU A 51 -2.38 13.03 -6.96
CA LEU A 51 -3.33 11.93 -6.80
C LEU A 51 -4.76 12.42 -6.85
N GLU A 52 -5.63 11.63 -7.47
CA GLU A 52 -7.07 11.84 -7.44
C GLU A 52 -7.65 11.36 -6.08
N PRO A 53 -8.81 11.88 -5.62
CA PRO A 53 -9.36 11.47 -4.32
C PRO A 53 -9.65 9.98 -4.16
N HIS A 54 -9.90 9.32 -5.29
CA HIS A 54 -10.20 7.90 -5.38
C HIS A 54 -8.97 7.02 -5.61
N ASP A 55 -7.79 7.62 -5.83
CA ASP A 55 -6.52 6.89 -5.82
C ASP A 55 -6.22 6.37 -4.41
N LEU A 56 -5.25 5.48 -4.31
CA LEU A 56 -4.95 4.75 -3.09
C LEU A 56 -3.55 5.06 -2.58
N ILE A 57 -3.40 4.98 -1.27
CA ILE A 57 -2.11 4.84 -0.60
C ILE A 57 -2.12 3.44 0.03
N VAL A 58 -1.21 2.59 -0.42
CA VAL A 58 -1.14 1.17 -0.08
C VAL A 58 0.17 0.91 0.63
N ALA A 59 0.10 0.40 1.85
CA ALA A 59 1.26 -0.01 2.64
C ALA A 59 1.26 -1.53 2.83
N SER A 60 2.43 -2.15 2.79
CA SER A 60 2.60 -3.58 3.04
C SER A 60 3.68 -3.84 4.08
N SER A 61 3.48 -4.90 4.87
CA SER A 61 4.44 -5.41 5.84
C SER A 61 4.78 -6.87 5.58
N PHE A 62 5.97 -7.28 6.05
CA PHE A 62 6.41 -8.68 6.11
C PHE A 62 6.23 -9.28 7.51
N SER A 63 5.31 -8.72 8.28
CA SER A 63 4.96 -9.15 9.64
C SER A 63 3.45 -9.07 9.86
N VAL A 64 2.96 -9.75 10.88
CA VAL A 64 1.54 -9.81 11.25
C VAL A 64 1.31 -9.29 12.68
N GLY A 65 0.04 -9.23 13.10
CA GLY A 65 -0.37 -8.88 14.46
C GLY A 65 -0.54 -7.38 14.72
N GLU A 66 -1.09 -7.07 15.91
CA GLU A 66 -1.57 -5.73 16.29
C GLU A 66 -0.49 -4.64 16.19
N LYS A 67 0.75 -4.94 16.59
CA LYS A 67 1.88 -4.00 16.48
C LYS A 67 2.12 -3.59 15.03
N THR A 68 1.99 -4.54 14.10
CA THR A 68 2.17 -4.28 12.67
C THR A 68 1.04 -3.42 12.12
N GLU A 69 -0.20 -3.69 12.51
CA GLU A 69 -1.37 -2.91 12.10
C GLU A 69 -1.29 -1.45 12.58
N LYS A 70 -0.87 -1.24 13.83
CA LYS A 70 -0.60 0.10 14.37
C LYS A 70 0.51 0.81 13.59
N GLY A 71 1.57 0.09 13.23
CA GLY A 71 2.65 0.61 12.40
C GLY A 71 2.17 1.04 11.01
N LEU A 72 1.40 0.18 10.33
CA LEU A 72 0.82 0.47 9.02
C LEU A 72 -0.10 1.69 9.07
N LYS A 73 -1.00 1.74 10.07
CA LYS A 73 -1.88 2.89 10.29
C LYS A 73 -1.07 4.17 10.50
N CYS A 74 -0.05 4.12 11.36
CA CYS A 74 0.82 5.26 11.64
C CYS A 74 1.54 5.77 10.38
N VAL A 75 2.15 4.89 9.60
CA VAL A 75 2.84 5.26 8.35
C VAL A 75 1.88 5.90 7.36
N LEU A 76 0.73 5.27 7.13
CA LEU A 76 -0.29 5.81 6.22
C LEU A 76 -0.84 7.15 6.72
N PHE A 77 -1.05 7.31 8.03
CA PHE A 77 -1.52 8.56 8.64
C PHE A 77 -0.48 9.67 8.52
N MET A 78 0.80 9.36 8.76
CA MET A 78 1.89 10.31 8.58
C MET A 78 1.96 10.83 7.15
N ILE A 79 1.75 9.97 6.16
CA ILE A 79 1.75 10.35 4.74
C ILE A 79 0.47 11.13 4.39
N ARG A 80 -0.71 10.60 4.73
CA ARG A 80 -2.01 11.13 4.30
C ARG A 80 -2.42 12.41 5.01
N GLU A 81 -2.32 12.42 6.33
CA GLU A 81 -2.85 13.49 7.17
C GLU A 81 -1.75 14.49 7.55
N ILE A 82 -0.57 13.99 7.89
CA ILE A 82 0.56 14.83 8.34
C ILE A 82 1.45 15.28 7.17
N ARG A 83 1.20 14.76 5.96
CA ARG A 83 1.92 15.11 4.73
C ARG A 83 3.43 14.86 4.78
N SER A 84 3.84 13.85 5.56
CA SER A 84 5.21 13.34 5.53
C SER A 84 5.53 12.79 4.12
N PRO A 85 6.73 13.04 3.59
CA PRO A 85 7.10 12.52 2.28
C PRO A 85 7.17 10.98 2.29
N LEU A 86 6.85 10.39 1.14
CA LEU A 86 7.16 9.00 0.83
C LEU A 86 8.65 8.92 0.49
N ILE A 87 9.41 8.12 1.23
CA ILE A 87 10.86 8.01 1.03
C ILE A 87 11.18 6.83 0.12
N VAL A 88 11.86 7.09 -0.99
CA VAL A 88 12.41 6.06 -1.88
C VAL A 88 13.90 5.93 -1.63
N LEU A 89 14.30 4.77 -1.14
CA LEU A 89 15.72 4.46 -0.95
C LEU A 89 16.35 4.01 -2.28
N PRO A 90 17.63 4.35 -2.52
CA PRO A 90 18.34 3.81 -3.67
C PRO A 90 18.51 2.29 -3.53
N LYS A 91 18.75 1.63 -4.67
CA LYS A 91 19.09 0.21 -4.72
C LYS A 91 20.26 -0.09 -3.79
N ASN A 92 20.15 -1.17 -3.01
CA ASN A 92 21.17 -1.63 -2.06
C ASN A 92 21.47 -0.66 -0.91
N HIS A 93 20.56 0.27 -0.59
CA HIS A 93 20.74 1.14 0.56
C HIS A 93 20.83 0.30 1.87
N PRO A 94 21.76 0.60 2.80
CA PRO A 94 21.93 -0.17 4.03
C PRO A 94 20.70 -0.22 4.96
N ALA A 95 19.74 0.69 4.75
CA ALA A 95 18.48 0.72 5.48
C ALA A 95 17.36 -0.12 4.83
N SER A 96 17.47 -0.50 3.55
CA SER A 96 16.42 -1.26 2.85
C SER A 96 16.03 -2.57 3.57
N PRO A 97 16.97 -3.38 4.12
CA PRO A 97 16.60 -4.58 4.89
C PRO A 97 15.89 -4.28 6.21
N ARG A 98 16.00 -3.03 6.69
CA ARG A 98 15.41 -2.55 7.95
C ARG A 98 14.08 -1.84 7.75
N LEU A 99 13.61 -1.65 6.51
CA LEU A 99 12.29 -1.06 6.24
C LEU A 99 11.20 -2.09 6.56
N PRO A 100 10.46 -1.94 7.67
CA PRO A 100 9.45 -2.93 8.05
C PRO A 100 8.18 -2.81 7.22
N ILE A 101 7.97 -1.64 6.60
CA ILE A 101 6.80 -1.25 5.84
C ILE A 101 7.29 -0.54 4.57
N VAL A 102 6.69 -0.87 3.44
CA VAL A 102 6.88 -0.15 2.18
C VAL A 102 5.53 0.39 1.71
N VAL A 103 5.55 1.48 0.93
CA VAL A 103 4.34 2.20 0.51
C VAL A 103 4.35 2.42 -1.00
N SER A 104 3.17 2.32 -1.61
CA SER A 104 2.86 2.71 -2.99
C SER A 104 1.70 3.71 -2.94
N ALA A 105 1.68 4.67 -3.86
CA ALA A 105 0.61 5.65 -3.96
C ALA A 105 0.25 5.86 -5.43
N GLY A 106 -1.03 5.83 -5.76
CA GLY A 106 -1.52 5.94 -7.13
C GLY A 106 -2.84 5.22 -7.36
N LYS A 107 -3.30 5.24 -8.62
CA LYS A 107 -4.55 4.59 -9.04
C LYS A 107 -4.53 3.08 -8.88
N LYS A 108 -3.37 2.45 -9.12
CA LYS A 108 -3.20 1.00 -9.12
C LYS A 108 -1.91 0.62 -8.41
N THR A 109 -2.00 -0.38 -7.54
CA THR A 109 -0.86 -1.02 -6.89
C THR A 109 -0.88 -2.51 -7.19
N VAL A 110 0.28 -3.03 -7.56
CA VAL A 110 0.51 -4.42 -7.91
C VAL A 110 1.55 -4.99 -6.96
N LEU A 111 1.18 -6.02 -6.20
CA LEU A 111 2.12 -6.65 -5.29
C LEU A 111 2.95 -7.72 -6.01
N ARG A 112 4.25 -7.68 -5.76
CA ARG A 112 5.23 -8.65 -6.24
C ARG A 112 6.11 -9.05 -5.06
N CYS A 113 6.34 -10.35 -4.86
CA CYS A 113 7.19 -10.85 -3.77
C CYS A 113 8.63 -11.16 -4.19
N ASN A 114 8.92 -11.22 -5.51
CA ASN A 114 10.26 -11.48 -6.05
C ASN A 114 11.09 -10.20 -6.23
N ILE A 115 10.78 -9.14 -5.50
CA ILE A 115 11.40 -7.84 -5.65
C ILE A 115 12.02 -7.38 -4.34
N THR A 116 13.19 -6.72 -4.44
CA THR A 116 13.89 -6.22 -3.26
C THR A 116 13.14 -4.99 -2.70
N PRO A 117 12.75 -4.99 -1.40
CA PRO A 117 12.03 -3.89 -0.77
C PRO A 117 12.64 -2.51 -1.00
N GLY A 118 11.80 -1.57 -1.47
CA GLY A 118 12.17 -0.16 -1.63
C GLY A 118 13.10 0.14 -2.81
N THR A 119 13.21 -0.74 -3.81
CA THR A 119 14.20 -0.58 -4.91
C THR A 119 13.62 -0.45 -6.32
N HIS A 120 12.30 -0.48 -6.48
CA HIS A 120 11.66 -0.38 -7.79
C HIS A 120 11.35 1.08 -8.16
N PRO A 121 11.75 1.55 -9.35
CA PRO A 121 11.47 2.91 -9.81
C PRO A 121 10.00 3.13 -10.17
N ASN A 122 9.23 2.05 -10.37
CA ASN A 122 7.83 2.05 -10.76
C ASN A 122 6.93 2.07 -9.51
N GLN A 123 6.20 3.17 -9.33
CA GLN A 123 5.38 3.45 -8.14
C GLN A 123 4.14 2.55 -8.01
N ASP A 124 3.76 1.88 -9.09
CA ASP A 124 2.67 0.94 -9.21
C ASP A 124 3.03 -0.47 -8.68
N VAL A 125 4.28 -0.72 -8.29
CA VAL A 125 4.73 -2.03 -7.81
C VAL A 125 5.18 -1.98 -6.34
N LEU A 126 4.53 -2.77 -5.49
CA LEU A 126 4.81 -2.84 -4.06
C LEU A 126 5.37 -4.21 -3.67
N CYS A 127 6.38 -4.22 -2.81
CA CYS A 127 6.93 -5.48 -2.28
C CYS A 127 5.97 -6.01 -1.22
N GLY A 128 5.61 -7.29 -1.25
CA GLY A 128 4.70 -7.88 -0.28
C GLY A 128 5.12 -9.28 0.15
N ALA A 129 4.56 -9.74 1.26
CA ALA A 129 4.66 -11.14 1.67
C ALA A 129 4.16 -12.08 0.54
N ASN A 130 4.69 -13.30 0.49
CA ASN A 130 4.41 -14.27 -0.58
C ASN A 130 2.90 -14.52 -0.78
N ASP A 131 2.12 -14.41 0.29
CA ASP A 131 0.67 -14.55 0.31
C ASP A 131 -0.05 -13.58 -0.63
N PHE A 132 0.56 -12.43 -0.94
CA PHE A 132 -0.01 -11.38 -1.78
C PHE A 132 0.62 -11.29 -3.17
N ASN A 133 1.37 -12.30 -3.60
CA ASN A 133 2.00 -12.26 -4.92
C ASN A 133 0.95 -12.15 -6.04
N ASN A 134 1.11 -11.17 -6.92
CA ASN A 134 0.19 -10.83 -8.00
C ASN A 134 -1.17 -10.25 -7.57
N LEU A 135 -1.34 -9.89 -6.29
CA LEU A 135 -2.48 -9.10 -5.86
C LEU A 135 -2.45 -7.74 -6.60
N GLU A 136 -3.56 -7.38 -7.23
CA GLU A 136 -3.71 -6.08 -7.88
C GLU A 136 -4.84 -5.32 -7.19
N ILE A 137 -4.57 -4.08 -6.81
CA ILE A 137 -5.48 -3.22 -6.07
C ILE A 137 -5.65 -1.95 -6.88
N THR A 138 -6.88 -1.64 -7.27
CA THR A 138 -7.22 -0.44 -8.05
C THR A 138 -8.22 0.42 -7.30
N GLY A 139 -7.95 1.71 -7.20
CA GLY A 139 -8.88 2.68 -6.62
C GLY A 139 -10.12 2.87 -7.50
N THR A 140 -11.29 2.89 -6.89
CA THR A 140 -12.57 3.21 -7.54
C THR A 140 -13.26 4.34 -6.77
N THR A 141 -14.31 4.93 -7.34
CA THR A 141 -15.11 5.94 -6.63
C THR A 141 -15.68 5.37 -5.32
N GLU A 142 -16.26 4.17 -5.38
CA GLU A 142 -16.94 3.52 -4.24
C GLU A 142 -15.99 2.84 -3.25
N GLY A 143 -14.74 2.57 -3.64
CA GLY A 143 -13.81 1.85 -2.79
C GLY A 143 -12.59 1.31 -3.53
N VAL A 144 -12.41 0.00 -3.49
CA VAL A 144 -11.29 -0.69 -4.13
C VAL A 144 -11.77 -1.88 -4.94
N HIS A 145 -11.19 -2.03 -6.13
CA HIS A 145 -11.29 -3.22 -6.95
C HIS A 145 -10.04 -4.07 -6.76
N ILE A 146 -10.22 -5.35 -6.43
CA ILE A 146 -9.13 -6.28 -6.19
C ILE A 146 -9.18 -7.41 -7.21
N GLU A 147 -8.06 -7.67 -7.89
CA GLU A 147 -7.84 -8.87 -8.70
C GLU A 147 -6.80 -9.79 -8.03
N ASN A 148 -6.93 -11.10 -8.27
CA ASN A 148 -6.06 -12.14 -7.70
C ASN A 148 -6.09 -12.18 -6.17
N MET A 149 -7.29 -12.02 -5.60
CA MET A 149 -7.46 -11.98 -4.15
C MET A 149 -7.00 -13.30 -3.50
N PRO A 150 -6.00 -13.28 -2.60
CA PRO A 150 -5.56 -14.47 -1.89
C PRO A 150 -6.53 -14.84 -0.78
N GLN A 151 -6.35 -16.04 -0.22
CA GLN A 151 -7.06 -16.46 0.98
C GLN A 151 -6.48 -15.69 2.19
N CYS A 152 -7.17 -14.63 2.59
CA CYS A 152 -6.76 -13.76 3.70
C CYS A 152 -7.99 -13.25 4.45
N GLU A 153 -7.80 -12.79 5.68
CA GLU A 153 -8.84 -12.08 6.42
C GLU A 153 -8.94 -10.63 5.89
N VAL A 154 -10.17 -10.15 5.71
CA VAL A 154 -10.47 -8.81 5.20
C VAL A 154 -11.18 -8.04 6.29
N LEU A 155 -10.59 -6.94 6.75
CA LEU A 155 -11.13 -6.12 7.84
C LEU A 155 -11.16 -4.65 7.43
N LYS A 156 -12.27 -3.97 7.73
CA LYS A 156 -12.35 -2.51 7.65
C LYS A 156 -12.30 -1.92 9.05
N ILE A 157 -11.40 -0.98 9.27
CA ILE A 157 -11.26 -0.28 10.54
C ILE A 157 -11.31 1.23 10.30
N ASN A 158 -11.61 2.00 11.35
CA ASN A 158 -11.53 3.45 11.27
C ASN A 158 -10.05 3.89 11.12
N PHE A 159 -9.81 4.85 10.22
CA PHE A 159 -8.49 5.36 9.91
C PHE A 159 -8.07 6.57 10.78
N ASP A 160 -9.02 7.29 11.35
CA ASP A 160 -8.76 8.39 12.28
C ASP A 160 -8.08 7.84 13.55
N ILE A 161 -7.11 8.59 14.11
CA ILE A 161 -6.34 8.22 15.32
C ILE A 161 -6.88 8.96 16.54
#